data_AF-X1FWL0-F1
#
_entry.id   AF-X1FWL0-F1
#
_cell.length_a   1.000
_cell.length_b   1.000
_cell.length_c   1.000
_cell.angle_alpha   90.00
_cell.angle_beta   90.00
_cell.angle_gamma   90.00
#
_symmetry.space_group_name_H-M   'P 1'
#
loop_
_entity.id
_entity.type
_entity.pdbx_description
1 polymer ?
#
loop_
_entity_poly.entity_id
_entity_poly.type
_entity_poly.pdbx_seq_one_letter_code
_entity_poly.pdbx_strand_id
1 'polypeptide(L)' 'YVKPSIIVEKQEEEEKAKEKPPIEGRRVCPACGGTSFNTEEDRSQVLFQQAGIKIHAKKYICRNCGTEA' A
#
# COMPACT_ATOMS: atom_id res chain seq x y z
N TYR A 1 17.06 43.27 -4.51
CA TYR A 1 15.61 43.14 -4.69
C TYR A 1 15.33 41.73 -5.19
N VAL A 2 14.79 40.85 -4.34
CA VAL A 2 14.53 39.46 -4.72
C VAL A 2 13.19 39.43 -5.46
N LYS A 3 13.15 38.84 -6.66
CA LYS A 3 11.92 38.74 -7.43
C LYS A 3 10.94 37.81 -6.70
N PRO A 4 9.72 38.27 -6.39
CA PRO A 4 8.76 37.52 -5.56
C PRO A 4 8.35 36.17 -6.16
N SER A 5 8.46 36.00 -7.48
CA SER A 5 8.14 34.76 -8.21
C SER A 5 8.97 33.55 -7.73
N ILE A 6 10.24 33.78 -7.40
CA ILE A 6 11.20 32.73 -7.01
C ILE A 6 10.87 32.14 -5.63
N ILE A 7 10.15 32.91 -4.80
CA ILE A 7 9.75 32.51 -3.46
C ILE A 7 8.52 31.60 -3.54
N VAL A 8 7.61 31.88 -4.46
CA VAL A 8 6.36 31.11 -4.68
C VAL A 8 6.67 29.75 -5.30
N GLU A 9 7.53 29.70 -6.32
CA GLU A 9 7.90 28.44 -6.98
C GLU A 9 8.59 27.44 -6.02
N LYS A 10 9.39 27.94 -5.07
CA LYS A 10 10.01 27.09 -4.04
C LYS A 10 9.03 26.59 -2.98
N GLN A 11 7.97 27.33 -2.70
CA GLN A 11 6.95 26.92 -1.74
C GLN A 11 6.04 25.82 -2.31
N GLU A 12 5.72 25.89 -3.62
CA GLU A 12 4.88 24.90 -4.30
C GLU A 12 5.56 23.51 -4.40
N GLU A 13 6.88 23.43 -4.58
CA GLU A 13 7.61 22.14 -4.59
C GLU A 13 7.68 21.47 -3.21
N GLU A 14 7.77 22.24 -2.11
CA GLU A 14 7.85 21.69 -0.75
C GLU A 14 6.50 21.17 -0.23
N GLU A 15 5.39 21.76 -0.68
CA GLU A 15 4.04 21.38 -0.25
C GLU A 15 3.58 20.07 -0.91
N LYS A 16 3.94 19.84 -2.17
CA LYS A 16 3.63 18.60 -2.90
C LYS A 16 4.34 17.36 -2.34
N ALA A 17 5.37 17.54 -1.50
CA ALA A 17 6.11 16.44 -0.85
C ALA A 17 5.56 16.03 0.53
N LYS A 18 4.69 16.84 1.15
CA LYS A 18 4.23 16.63 2.54
C LYS A 18 2.91 15.89 2.69
N GLU A 19 2.12 15.72 1.64
CA GLU A 19 0.87 14.96 1.74
C GLU A 19 1.04 13.53 1.22
N LYS A 20 1.99 12.78 1.80
CA LYS A 20 1.88 11.32 1.78
C LYS A 20 0.75 10.98 2.75
N PRO A 21 -0.29 10.24 2.33
CA PRO A 21 -1.36 9.86 3.25
C PRO A 21 -0.74 9.15 4.47
N PRO A 22 -1.28 9.35 5.68
CA PRO A 22 -0.76 8.75 6.89
C PRO A 22 -0.62 7.24 6.68
N ILE A 23 0.58 6.70 6.95
CA ILE A 23 0.93 5.27 6.78
C ILE A 23 0.33 4.45 7.95
N GLU A 24 -0.79 4.89 8.50
CA GLU A 24 -1.52 4.14 9.52
C GLU A 24 -2.24 3.00 8.81
N GLY A 25 -1.78 1.77 9.07
CA GLY A 25 -2.28 0.56 8.40
C GLY A 25 -1.24 -0.23 7.61
N ARG A 26 0.05 0.11 7.70
CA ARG A 26 1.11 -0.76 7.20
C ARG A 26 1.06 -2.08 7.98
N ARG A 27 0.43 -3.11 7.39
CA ARG A 27 0.35 -4.47 7.96
C ARG A 27 1.76 -4.86 8.42
N VAL A 28 1.88 -5.24 9.68
CA VAL A 28 3.12 -5.76 10.27
C VAL A 28 2.92 -7.25 10.45
N CYS A 29 3.88 -8.05 9.99
CA CYS A 29 3.83 -9.48 10.17
C CYS A 29 3.97 -9.80 11.67
N PRO A 30 3.01 -10.52 12.28
CA PRO A 30 3.10 -10.84 13.70
C PRO A 30 4.26 -11.80 14.03
N ALA A 31 4.75 -12.55 13.04
CA ALA A 31 5.83 -13.52 13.26
C ALA A 31 7.23 -12.90 13.20
N CYS A 32 7.49 -11.97 12.28
CA CYS A 32 8.84 -11.43 12.06
C CYS A 32 8.94 -9.90 12.13
N GLY A 33 7.83 -9.19 12.38
CA GLY A 33 7.79 -7.72 12.37
C GLY A 33 7.98 -7.08 10.99
N GLY A 34 8.02 -7.89 9.93
CA GLY A 34 8.25 -7.41 8.57
C GLY A 34 7.03 -6.68 8.02
N THR A 35 7.25 -5.62 7.26
CA THR A 35 6.16 -4.83 6.64
C THR A 35 5.94 -5.16 5.17
N SER A 36 6.67 -6.14 4.65
CA SER A 36 6.64 -6.53 3.24
C SER A 36 5.77 -7.78 3.08
N PHE A 37 4.68 -7.67 2.33
CA PHE A 37 3.75 -8.76 2.04
C PHE A 37 3.61 -8.97 0.54
N ASN A 38 3.51 -10.24 0.13
CA ASN A 38 3.08 -10.64 -1.19
C ASN A 38 1.56 -10.81 -1.16
N THR A 39 0.88 -10.42 -2.23
CA THR A 39 -0.57 -10.62 -2.36
C THR A 39 -0.80 -11.70 -3.41
N GLU A 40 -1.41 -12.81 -3.02
CA GLU A 40 -1.73 -13.93 -3.90
C GLU A 40 -3.21 -14.27 -3.83
N GLU A 41 -3.77 -14.86 -4.89
CA GLU A 41 -5.18 -15.22 -4.94
C GLU A 41 -5.41 -16.63 -4.39
N ASP A 42 -6.27 -16.74 -3.37
CA ASP A 42 -6.67 -18.00 -2.80
C ASP A 42 -7.77 -18.66 -3.64
N ARG A 43 -7.36 -19.57 -4.52
CA ARG A 43 -8.30 -20.31 -5.38
C ARG A 43 -9.28 -21.18 -4.60
N SER A 44 -8.99 -21.50 -3.34
CA SER A 44 -9.88 -22.28 -2.47
C SER A 44 -11.06 -21.47 -1.93
N GLN A 45 -10.95 -20.14 -1.86
CA GLN A 45 -11.99 -19.28 -1.30
C GLN A 45 -12.54 -18.35 -2.38
N VAL A 46 -13.72 -18.70 -2.91
CA VAL A 46 -14.46 -17.87 -3.87
C VAL A 46 -15.33 -16.90 -3.10
N LEU A 47 -15.04 -15.60 -3.21
CA LEU A 47 -15.82 -14.54 -2.56
C LEU A 47 -17.08 -14.22 -3.35
N PHE A 48 -16.97 -14.26 -4.67
CA PHE A 48 -18.06 -13.88 -5.55
C PHE A 48 -17.99 -14.64 -6.86
N GLN A 49 -19.15 -15.05 -7.36
CA GLN A 49 -19.28 -15.73 -8.64
C GLN A 49 -20.48 -15.18 -9.40
N GLN A 50 -20.24 -14.56 -10.55
CA GLN A 50 -21.28 -14.10 -11.48
C GLN A 50 -20.83 -14.29 -12.93
N ALA A 51 -21.77 -14.69 -13.79
CA ALA A 51 -21.57 -14.85 -15.24
C ALA A 51 -20.32 -15.68 -15.64
N GLY A 52 -19.94 -16.67 -14.83
CA GLY A 52 -18.78 -17.53 -15.07
C GLY A 52 -17.43 -16.98 -14.57
N ILE A 53 -17.38 -15.74 -14.08
CA ILE A 53 -16.18 -15.14 -13.48
C ILE A 53 -16.19 -15.44 -11.98
N LYS A 54 -15.06 -15.99 -11.49
CA LYS A 54 -14.85 -16.26 -10.06
C LYS A 54 -13.86 -15.25 -9.51
N ILE A 55 -14.27 -14.51 -8.49
CA ILE A 55 -13.39 -13.63 -7.72
C ILE A 55 -12.94 -14.39 -6.49
N HIS A 56 -11.63 -14.60 -6.40
CA HIS A 56 -10.99 -15.32 -5.31
C HIS A 56 -10.58 -14.35 -4.19
N ALA A 57 -10.55 -14.85 -2.94
CA ALA A 57 -10.03 -14.09 -1.83
C ALA A 57 -8.53 -13.81 -2.03
N LYS A 58 -8.05 -12.68 -1.50
CA LYS A 58 -6.61 -12.36 -1.52
C LYS A 58 -5.98 -12.84 -0.21
N LYS A 59 -4.90 -13.61 -0.33
CA LYS A 59 -3.99 -13.98 0.75
C LYS A 59 -2.82 -13.01 0.79
N TYR A 60 -2.41 -12.61 1.99
CA TYR A 60 -1.24 -11.77 2.20
C TYR A 60 -0.17 -12.58 2.91
N ILE A 61 0.92 -12.86 2.21
CA ILE A 61 2.01 -13.70 2.71
C ILE A 61 3.19 -12.79 3.03
N CYS A 62 3.70 -12.81 4.25
CA CYS A 62 4.88 -12.02 4.59
C CYS A 62 6.07 -12.49 3.74
N ARG A 63 6.72 -11.57 3.01
CA ARG A 63 7.89 -11.90 2.18
C ARG A 63 9.12 -12.31 2.98
N ASN A 64 9.17 -11.95 4.26
CA ASN A 64 10.35 -12.17 5.09
C ASN A 64 10.35 -13.55 5.77
N CYS A 65 9.18 -14.05 6.19
CA CYS A 65 9.06 -15.32 6.91
C CYS A 65 8.01 -16.28 6.35
N GLY A 66 7.23 -15.88 5.35
CA GLY A 66 6.18 -16.71 4.74
C GLY A 66 4.88 -16.80 5.54
N THR A 67 4.75 -16.10 6.66
CA THR A 67 3.52 -16.15 7.49
C THR A 67 2.35 -15.44 6.80
N GLU A 68 1.21 -16.13 6.73
CA GLU A 68 -0.06 -15.62 6.19
C GLU A 68 -0.77 -14.70 7.21
N ALA A 69 -1.35 -13.58 6.75
CA ALA A 69 -2.04 -12.59 7.58
C ALA A 69 -3.38 -12.14 6.97
#